data_AF-A0A942BPL4-F1
#
_entry.id   AF-A0A942BPL4-F1
#
_cell.length_a   1.000
_cell.length_b   1.000
_cell.length_c   1.000
_cell.angle_alpha   90.00
_cell.angle_beta   90.00
_cell.angle_gamma   90.00
#
_symmetry.space_group_name_H-M   'P 1'
#
loop_
_entity.id
_entity.type
_entity.pdbx_description
1 polymer ?
#
loop_
_entity_poly.entity_id
_entity_poly.type
_entity_poly.pdbx_seq_one_letter_code
_entity_poly.pdbx_strand_id
1 'polypeptide(L)'
;MAYRDQAWSHARARALTRAERSWAKFDSGVVRRSKPRGNRRYYEWLRAWAQAYEFRALHEGDWFDGWHQHIGMGRANCGVSHHLEHLRALLTVFEHISEALESWPKPSQIWMFVDTSDGTNDAVFIQTPNPNRDNFPRDWGDIDWSARKLPPYMDVFDQARFEIGAGDGPYFIVRARGRIAA
;
A
#
# COMPACT_ATOMS: atom_id res chain seq x y z
N MET A 1 -18.18 12.82 -15.60
CA MET A 1 -18.42 13.25 -14.20
C MET A 1 -17.98 12.08 -13.32
N ALA A 2 -17.03 12.15 -12.39
CA ALA A 2 -16.20 13.23 -11.87
C ALA A 2 -14.88 12.60 -11.36
N TYR A 3 -13.83 13.41 -11.32
CA TYR A 3 -12.70 13.28 -10.40
C TYR A 3 -13.21 12.88 -9.01
N ARG A 4 -12.76 11.74 -8.48
CA ARG A 4 -12.90 11.38 -7.07
C ARG A 4 -11.52 11.45 -6.44
N ASP A 5 -11.13 12.67 -6.07
CA ASP A 5 -10.40 12.82 -4.82
C ASP A 5 -11.33 12.31 -3.72
N GLN A 6 -10.98 11.18 -3.12
CA GLN A 6 -11.40 10.85 -1.76
C GLN A 6 -10.63 9.63 -1.27
N ALA A 7 -9.81 9.91 -0.27
CA ALA A 7 -9.57 9.05 0.86
C ALA A 7 -10.78 8.13 1.14
N TRP A 8 -10.48 6.87 1.47
CA TRP A 8 -11.41 5.81 1.87
C TRP A 8 -12.32 5.27 0.75
N SER A 9 -11.84 4.24 0.06
CA SER A 9 -12.73 3.32 -0.66
C SER A 9 -13.59 2.55 0.35
N HIS A 10 -14.86 2.93 0.46
CA HIS A 10 -15.88 2.12 1.10
C HIS A 10 -15.97 0.76 0.38
N ALA A 11 -15.35 -0.27 0.95
CA ALA A 11 -15.80 -1.63 0.73
C ALA A 11 -17.30 -1.68 1.06
N ARG A 12 -18.10 -2.23 0.14
CA ARG A 12 -19.56 -2.34 0.29
C ARG A 12 -19.90 -2.93 1.66
N ALA A 13 -20.77 -2.25 2.39
CA ALA A 13 -21.20 -2.62 3.74
C ALA A 13 -21.85 -4.02 3.75
N ARG A 14 -21.05 -5.05 4.05
CA ARG A 14 -21.56 -6.23 4.74
C ARG A 14 -21.82 -5.85 6.20
N ALA A 15 -22.86 -6.43 6.79
CA ALA A 15 -23.22 -6.17 8.19
C ALA A 15 -22.00 -6.37 9.08
N LEU A 16 -21.58 -5.29 9.77
CA LEU A 16 -20.39 -5.30 10.62
C LEU A 16 -20.49 -6.43 11.65
N THR A 17 -19.54 -7.35 11.58
CA THR A 17 -19.28 -8.38 12.56
C THR A 17 -19.05 -7.76 13.94
N ARG A 18 -19.20 -8.58 15.00
CA ARG A 18 -18.94 -8.15 16.39
C ARG A 18 -17.52 -7.59 16.58
N ALA A 19 -16.57 -7.97 15.73
CA ALA A 19 -15.19 -7.47 15.75
C ALA A 19 -15.09 -6.01 15.27
N GLU A 20 -15.86 -5.63 14.24
CA GLU A 20 -15.88 -4.28 13.67
C GLU A 20 -16.60 -3.27 14.59
N ARG A 21 -17.60 -3.70 15.38
CA ARG A 21 -18.18 -2.86 16.45
C ARG A 21 -17.23 -2.57 17.61
N SER A 22 -16.25 -3.45 17.84
CA SER A 22 -15.23 -3.22 18.87
C SER A 22 -14.19 -2.16 18.43
N TRP A 23 -14.16 -1.81 17.15
CA TRP A 23 -13.21 -0.91 16.52
C TRP A 23 -13.54 0.57 16.72
N ALA A 24 -14.81 0.95 16.69
CA ALA A 24 -15.26 2.34 16.96
C ALA A 24 -14.87 2.85 18.37
N LYS A 25 -14.50 1.96 19.29
CA LYS A 25 -14.03 2.31 20.65
C LYS A 25 -12.52 2.53 20.75
N PHE A 26 -11.73 2.12 19.75
CA PHE A 26 -10.27 2.24 19.77
C PHE A 26 -9.75 3.55 19.15
N ASP A 27 -10.66 4.32 18.53
CA ASP A 27 -10.41 5.52 17.70
C ASP A 27 -10.18 6.83 18.50
N SER A 28 -10.13 6.77 19.84
CA SER A 28 -10.07 7.97 20.70
C SER A 28 -8.66 8.52 20.97
N GLY A 29 -7.67 8.20 20.13
CA GLY A 29 -6.43 8.98 20.02
C GLY A 29 -5.43 8.93 21.19
N VAL A 30 -5.55 8.00 22.15
CA VAL A 30 -4.54 7.82 23.22
C VAL A 30 -3.88 6.43 23.09
N VAL A 31 -2.72 6.36 22.43
CA VAL A 31 -1.98 5.10 22.27
C VAL A 31 -1.24 4.73 23.57
N ARG A 32 -1.91 3.97 24.45
CA ARG A 32 -1.22 3.22 25.51
C ARG A 32 -0.43 2.07 24.88
N ARG A 33 0.83 1.87 25.29
CA ARG A 33 1.60 0.64 25.02
C ARG A 33 0.71 -0.59 25.26
N SER A 34 0.32 -1.29 24.19
CA SER A 34 -0.59 -2.43 24.30
C SER A 34 0.11 -3.65 24.88
N LYS A 35 -0.58 -4.39 25.76
CA LYS A 35 -0.11 -5.68 26.29
C LYS A 35 0.21 -6.64 25.13
N PRO A 36 1.20 -7.55 25.25
CA PRO A 36 1.65 -8.44 24.16
C PRO A 36 0.52 -9.21 23.45
N ARG A 37 -0.53 -9.62 24.18
CA ARG A 37 -1.70 -10.31 23.63
C ARG A 37 -2.52 -9.46 22.64
N GLY A 38 -2.50 -8.13 22.78
CA GLY A 38 -3.18 -7.20 21.88
C GLY A 38 -2.44 -6.94 20.56
N ASN A 39 -1.16 -7.30 20.50
CA ASN A 39 -0.35 -7.17 19.27
C ASN A 39 -0.59 -8.38 18.36
N ARG A 40 -0.56 -9.60 18.92
CA ARG A 40 -0.82 -10.82 18.15
C ARG A 40 -2.17 -10.77 17.42
N ARG A 41 -3.26 -10.50 18.15
CA ARG A 41 -4.61 -10.42 17.56
C ARG A 41 -4.72 -9.35 16.48
N TYR A 42 -4.00 -8.24 16.64
CA TYR A 42 -3.96 -7.17 15.65
C TYR A 42 -3.26 -7.62 14.37
N TYR A 43 -2.11 -8.27 14.47
CA TYR A 43 -1.38 -8.73 13.29
C TYR A 43 -2.07 -9.92 12.60
N GLU A 44 -2.73 -10.80 13.37
CA GLU A 44 -3.62 -11.81 12.80
C GLU A 44 -4.76 -11.18 12.01
N TRP A 45 -5.40 -10.14 12.56
CA TRP A 45 -6.43 -9.38 11.85
C TRP A 45 -5.87 -8.66 10.61
N LEU A 46 -4.71 -8.01 10.72
CA LEU A 46 -4.09 -7.26 9.62
C LEU A 46 -3.78 -8.17 8.44
N ARG A 47 -3.20 -9.34 8.72
CA ARG A 47 -2.93 -10.36 7.69
C ARG A 47 -4.22 -10.90 7.09
N ALA A 48 -5.23 -11.22 7.91
CA ALA A 48 -6.51 -11.70 7.42
C ALA A 48 -7.23 -10.66 6.55
N TRP A 49 -7.15 -9.37 6.92
CA TRP A 49 -7.69 -8.27 6.13
C TRP A 49 -6.96 -8.13 4.79
N ALA A 50 -5.62 -8.16 4.80
CA ALA A 50 -4.83 -8.05 3.58
C ALA A 50 -5.09 -9.21 2.61
N GLN A 51 -5.22 -10.43 3.13
CA GLN A 51 -5.55 -11.64 2.34
C GLN A 51 -6.99 -11.64 1.80
N ALA A 52 -7.90 -10.93 2.46
CA ALA A 52 -9.27 -10.75 2.02
C ALA A 52 -9.46 -9.45 1.22
N TYR A 53 -8.37 -8.76 0.88
CA TYR A 53 -8.44 -7.50 0.15
C TYR A 53 -8.85 -7.78 -1.30
N GLU A 54 -9.98 -7.21 -1.69
CA GLU A 54 -10.45 -7.22 -3.06
C GLU A 54 -10.29 -5.82 -3.64
N PHE A 55 -9.49 -5.70 -4.71
CA PHE A 55 -9.45 -4.47 -5.47
C PHE A 55 -10.78 -4.28 -6.22
N ARG A 56 -11.20 -3.02 -6.36
CA ARG A 56 -12.49 -2.70 -7.00
C ARG A 56 -12.55 -3.27 -8.43
N ALA A 57 -13.77 -3.55 -8.89
CA ALA A 57 -13.99 -3.84 -10.30
C ALA A 57 -13.51 -2.67 -11.17
N LEU A 58 -12.71 -2.99 -12.18
CA LEU A 58 -12.15 -2.06 -13.15
C LEU A 58 -13.05 -1.97 -14.38
N HIS A 59 -13.37 -0.75 -14.80
CA HIS A 59 -14.18 -0.48 -15.97
C HIS A 59 -13.37 0.22 -17.06
N GLU A 60 -13.84 0.15 -18.29
CA GLU A 60 -13.18 0.80 -19.45
C GLU A 60 -13.08 2.33 -19.28
N GLY A 61 -13.97 2.98 -18.53
CA GLY A 61 -13.91 4.41 -18.26
C GLY A 61 -12.94 4.83 -17.15
N ASP A 62 -12.42 3.88 -16.37
CA ASP A 62 -11.59 4.19 -15.20
C ASP A 62 -10.20 4.71 -15.60
N TRP A 63 -9.67 5.61 -14.77
CA TRP A 63 -8.30 6.11 -14.79
C TRP A 63 -7.86 6.46 -13.36
N PHE A 64 -6.56 6.44 -13.11
CA PHE A 64 -5.95 6.69 -11.81
C PHE A 64 -4.80 7.70 -11.95
N ASP A 65 -4.85 8.76 -11.16
CA ASP A 65 -3.80 9.79 -11.07
C ASP A 65 -3.31 9.85 -9.63
N GLY A 66 -2.31 9.01 -9.31
CA GLY A 66 -1.77 8.87 -7.96
C GLY A 66 -2.75 8.26 -6.94
N TRP A 67 -3.72 7.43 -7.39
CA TRP A 67 -4.58 6.70 -6.46
C TRP A 67 -3.74 5.82 -5.56
N HIS A 68 -4.07 5.75 -4.28
CA HIS A 68 -3.29 4.98 -3.34
C HIS A 68 -4.09 4.38 -2.19
N GLN A 69 -3.54 3.32 -1.60
CA GLN A 69 -4.08 2.60 -0.46
C GLN A 69 -2.99 2.43 0.61
N HIS A 70 -3.21 3.07 1.76
CA HIS A 70 -2.42 2.85 2.97
C HIS A 70 -2.84 1.56 3.69
N ILE A 71 -1.93 1.01 4.50
CA ILE A 71 -2.23 -0.19 5.29
C ILE A 71 -2.00 0.03 6.78
N GLY A 72 -3.11 0.14 7.50
CA GLY A 72 -3.12 0.23 8.95
C GLY A 72 -2.77 1.63 9.47
N MET A 73 -3.11 1.85 10.74
CA MET A 73 -2.91 3.13 11.43
C MET A 73 -2.08 2.92 12.70
N GLY A 74 -1.18 3.87 12.99
CA GLY A 74 -0.56 4.14 14.30
C GLY A 74 0.43 3.10 14.88
N ARG A 75 0.35 1.83 14.47
CA ARG A 75 1.26 0.77 14.99
C ARG A 75 2.51 0.54 14.15
N ALA A 76 2.55 1.00 12.90
CA ALA A 76 3.73 0.89 12.05
C ALA A 76 4.96 1.56 12.72
N ASN A 77 4.73 2.65 13.44
CA ASN A 77 5.78 3.44 14.08
C ASN A 77 6.20 2.91 15.47
N CYS A 78 5.67 1.76 15.91
CA CYS A 78 6.02 1.17 17.20
C CYS A 78 7.37 0.42 17.20
N GLY A 79 8.06 0.37 16.05
CA GLY A 79 9.39 -0.20 15.89
C GLY A 79 9.52 -1.10 14.67
N VAL A 80 10.75 -1.50 14.34
CA VAL A 80 11.10 -2.24 13.11
C VAL A 80 10.26 -3.51 12.91
N SER A 81 10.04 -4.30 13.96
CA SER A 81 9.24 -5.52 13.86
C SER A 81 7.76 -5.25 13.57
N HIS A 82 7.25 -4.10 14.02
CA HIS A 82 5.87 -3.70 13.78
C HIS A 82 5.70 -3.23 12.34
N HIS A 83 6.62 -2.39 11.87
CA HIS A 83 6.69 -1.93 10.48
C HIS A 83 6.79 -3.10 9.50
N LEU A 84 7.62 -4.11 9.80
CA LEU A 84 7.74 -5.31 8.97
C LEU A 84 6.39 -6.06 8.79
N GLU A 85 5.55 -6.14 9.83
CA GLU A 85 4.22 -6.76 9.72
C GLU A 85 3.27 -5.94 8.83
N HIS A 86 3.41 -4.61 8.84
CA HIS A 86 2.68 -3.72 7.93
C HIS A 86 3.17 -3.86 6.49
N LEU A 87 4.47 -3.91 6.26
CA LEU A 87 5.03 -4.11 4.92
C LEU A 87 4.64 -5.46 4.31
N ARG A 88 4.55 -6.53 5.12
CA ARG A 88 4.03 -7.82 4.66
C ARG A 88 2.58 -7.72 4.19
N ALA A 89 1.74 -7.01 4.92
CA ALA A 89 0.36 -6.76 4.51
C ALA A 89 0.29 -5.86 3.27
N LEU A 90 1.20 -4.88 3.15
CA LEU A 90 1.37 -4.02 1.97
C LEU A 90 1.70 -4.82 0.72
N LEU A 91 2.63 -5.74 0.84
CA LEU A 91 2.99 -6.63 -0.24
C LEU A 91 1.80 -7.51 -0.68
N THR A 92 1.03 -8.07 0.27
CA THR A 92 -0.18 -8.85 -0.08
C THR A 92 -1.21 -8.01 -0.84
N VAL A 93 -1.49 -6.78 -0.38
CA VAL A 93 -2.43 -5.88 -1.08
C VAL A 93 -1.88 -5.47 -2.45
N PHE A 94 -0.58 -5.20 -2.55
CA PHE A 94 0.08 -4.93 -3.83
C PHE A 94 -0.11 -6.08 -4.82
N GLU A 95 0.05 -7.33 -4.37
CA GLU A 95 -0.15 -8.52 -5.22
C GLU A 95 -1.60 -8.61 -5.73
N HIS A 96 -2.60 -8.45 -4.86
CA HIS A 96 -4.00 -8.45 -5.27
C HIS A 96 -4.35 -7.33 -6.27
N ILE A 97 -3.85 -6.12 -6.05
CA ILE A 97 -4.06 -5.01 -6.97
C ILE A 97 -3.34 -5.28 -8.30
N SER A 98 -2.11 -5.78 -8.26
CA SER A 98 -1.33 -6.09 -9.45
C SER A 98 -2.02 -7.15 -10.31
N GLU A 99 -2.55 -8.21 -9.71
CA GLU A 99 -3.31 -9.25 -10.41
C GLU A 99 -4.55 -8.68 -11.10
N ALA A 100 -5.29 -7.78 -10.42
CA ALA A 100 -6.44 -7.11 -11.01
C ALA A 100 -6.04 -6.21 -12.20
N LEU A 101 -4.94 -5.46 -12.06
CA LEU A 101 -4.40 -4.60 -13.12
C LEU A 101 -3.86 -5.39 -14.33
N GLU A 102 -3.27 -6.57 -14.11
CA GLU A 102 -2.81 -7.45 -15.20
C GLU A 102 -3.95 -7.94 -16.10
N SER A 103 -5.13 -8.14 -15.52
CA SER A 103 -6.33 -8.52 -16.26
C SER A 103 -7.00 -7.35 -17.00
N TRP A 104 -6.57 -6.12 -16.72
CA TRP A 104 -7.18 -4.91 -17.26
C TRP A 104 -6.51 -4.51 -18.58
N PRO A 105 -7.27 -4.26 -19.66
CA PRO A 105 -6.71 -4.00 -20.99
C PRO A 105 -5.99 -2.65 -21.14
N LYS A 106 -5.92 -1.83 -20.08
CA LYS A 106 -5.28 -0.51 -20.14
C LYS A 106 -3.87 -0.55 -19.55
N PRO A 107 -2.94 0.26 -20.10
CA PRO A 107 -1.65 0.45 -19.47
C PRO A 107 -1.82 1.05 -18.07
N SER A 108 -1.11 0.47 -17.10
CA SER A 108 -1.17 0.89 -15.71
C SER A 108 0.17 0.68 -15.01
N GLN A 109 0.54 1.59 -14.12
CA GLN A 109 1.72 1.46 -13.27
C GLN A 109 1.27 1.28 -11.84
N ILE A 110 1.96 0.39 -11.14
CA ILE A 110 1.76 0.12 -9.71
C ILE A 110 3.12 0.13 -9.00
N TRP A 111 3.16 0.70 -7.81
CA TRP A 111 4.34 0.70 -6.95
C TRP A 111 3.92 0.78 -5.47
N MET A 112 4.86 0.49 -4.58
CA MET A 112 4.73 0.82 -3.15
C MET A 112 5.63 2.01 -2.83
N PHE A 113 5.11 2.91 -2.01
CA PHE A 113 5.87 3.91 -1.29
C PHE A 113 6.09 3.41 0.13
N VAL A 114 7.34 3.41 0.57
CA VAL A 114 7.72 3.00 1.92
C VAL A 114 8.43 4.16 2.61
N ASP A 115 7.81 4.71 3.64
CA ASP A 115 8.37 5.80 4.44
C ASP A 115 9.20 5.22 5.58
N THR A 116 10.46 5.64 5.65
CA THR A 116 11.40 5.16 6.68
C THR A 116 11.22 5.86 8.02
N SER A 117 10.51 6.99 8.04
CA SER A 117 10.27 7.83 9.22
C SER A 117 8.88 7.62 9.82
N ASP A 118 7.88 7.36 8.97
CA ASP A 118 6.49 7.17 9.38
C ASP A 118 5.80 6.12 8.51
N GLY A 119 5.80 4.86 8.96
CA GLY A 119 5.17 3.75 8.24
C GLY A 119 3.64 3.86 8.12
N THR A 120 3.00 4.88 8.69
CA THR A 120 1.58 5.18 8.36
C THR A 120 1.42 5.82 6.99
N ASN A 121 2.50 6.37 6.42
CA ASN A 121 2.54 6.88 5.05
C ASN A 121 2.79 5.77 4.01
N ASP A 122 3.10 4.55 4.44
CA ASP A 122 3.28 3.42 3.53
C ASP A 122 2.00 3.18 2.74
N ALA A 123 2.12 3.04 1.42
CA ALA A 123 0.98 2.86 0.54
C ALA A 123 1.33 2.15 -0.77
N VAL A 124 0.35 1.45 -1.34
CA VAL A 124 0.35 1.01 -2.73
C VAL A 124 -0.25 2.13 -3.58
N PHE A 125 0.37 2.45 -4.70
CA PHE A 125 -0.07 3.47 -5.63
C PHE A 125 -0.37 2.90 -7.01
N ILE A 126 -1.28 3.56 -7.75
CA ILE A 126 -1.63 3.26 -9.13
C ILE A 126 -1.62 4.56 -9.95
N GLN A 127 -1.02 4.50 -11.14
CA GLN A 127 -1.10 5.52 -12.18
C GLN A 127 -1.57 4.90 -13.49
N THR A 128 -2.36 5.62 -14.28
CA THR A 128 -2.72 5.28 -15.66
C THR A 128 -2.63 6.52 -16.54
N PRO A 129 -2.73 6.40 -17.87
CA PRO A 129 -3.04 7.55 -18.71
C PRO A 129 -4.31 8.25 -18.19
N ASN A 130 -4.23 9.57 -18.10
CA ASN A 130 -5.31 10.44 -17.64
C ASN A 130 -5.68 11.39 -18.80
N PRO A 131 -6.96 11.50 -19.20
CA PRO A 131 -7.37 12.41 -20.27
C PRO A 131 -7.10 13.89 -19.95
N ASN A 132 -6.90 14.24 -18.68
CA ASN A 132 -6.69 15.62 -18.24
C ASN A 132 -5.21 16.03 -18.18
N ARG A 133 -4.27 15.07 -18.22
CA ARG A 133 -2.83 15.34 -18.10
C ARG A 133 -2.01 14.21 -18.69
N ASP A 134 -0.98 14.59 -19.46
CA ASP A 134 0.03 13.67 -19.96
C ASP A 134 1.15 13.48 -18.91
N ASN A 135 0.88 12.67 -17.88
CA ASN A 135 1.82 12.36 -16.79
C ASN A 135 1.99 10.85 -16.56
N PHE A 136 1.72 10.05 -17.59
CA PHE A 136 1.90 8.61 -17.58
C PHE A 136 2.89 8.19 -18.68
N PRO A 137 3.86 7.32 -18.40
CA PRO A 137 4.20 6.77 -17.09
C PRO A 137 4.69 7.85 -16.11
N ARG A 138 4.59 7.57 -14.81
CA ARG A 138 5.22 8.40 -13.78
C ARG A 138 6.73 8.39 -13.99
N ASP A 139 7.30 9.59 -14.02
CA ASP A 139 8.74 9.80 -14.02
C ASP A 139 9.29 9.68 -12.59
N TRP A 140 10.48 9.09 -12.47
CA TRP A 140 11.19 8.75 -11.24
C TRP A 140 12.57 9.43 -11.18
N GLY A 141 12.73 10.60 -11.80
CA GLY A 141 14.01 11.27 -11.97
C GLY A 141 14.79 11.58 -10.68
N ASP A 142 14.12 11.54 -9.52
CA ASP A 142 14.68 11.71 -8.18
C ASP A 142 15.02 10.39 -7.45
N ILE A 143 14.79 9.24 -8.10
CA ILE A 143 14.96 7.93 -7.47
C ILE A 143 16.30 7.28 -7.88
N ASP A 144 17.15 7.01 -6.88
CA ASP A 144 18.34 6.19 -7.02
C ASP A 144 18.02 4.69 -6.91
N TRP A 145 17.90 4.04 -8.07
CA TRP A 145 17.69 2.59 -8.21
C TRP A 145 18.95 1.76 -7.92
N SER A 146 20.11 2.41 -7.72
CA SER A 146 21.38 1.75 -7.42
C SER A 146 21.66 1.61 -5.92
N ALA A 147 20.75 2.08 -5.07
CA ALA A 147 20.87 2.08 -3.62
C ALA A 147 21.22 0.69 -3.07
N ARG A 148 22.48 0.51 -2.64
CA ARG A 148 23.00 -0.79 -2.20
C ARG A 148 22.73 -1.12 -0.74
N LYS A 149 22.38 -0.13 0.08
CA LYS A 149 22.20 -0.31 1.53
C LYS A 149 20.75 -0.06 1.91
N LEU A 150 20.00 -1.15 2.02
CA LEU A 150 18.61 -1.12 2.47
C LEU A 150 18.54 -1.33 4.00
N PRO A 151 17.61 -0.69 4.70
CA PRO A 151 17.29 -1.03 6.08
C PRO A 151 16.85 -2.50 6.21
N PRO A 152 17.14 -3.20 7.34
CA PRO A 152 16.84 -4.63 7.47
C PRO A 152 15.37 -5.03 7.25
N TYR A 153 14.41 -4.14 7.50
CA TYR A 153 12.99 -4.45 7.27
C TYR A 153 12.62 -4.51 5.78
N MET A 154 13.45 -3.96 4.89
CA MET A 154 13.24 -4.01 3.44
C MET A 154 13.55 -5.38 2.85
N ASP A 155 14.16 -6.30 3.61
CA ASP A 155 14.41 -7.70 3.19
C ASP A 155 13.10 -8.47 2.93
N VAL A 156 11.95 -7.93 3.33
CA VAL A 156 10.63 -8.46 2.95
C VAL A 156 10.40 -8.43 1.43
N PHE A 157 11.06 -7.51 0.72
CA PHE A 157 10.96 -7.40 -0.73
C PHE A 157 12.06 -8.24 -1.38
N ASP A 158 11.65 -9.34 -2.00
CA ASP A 158 12.55 -10.18 -2.79
C ASP A 158 13.11 -9.38 -3.98
N GLN A 159 14.41 -9.07 -3.94
CA GLN A 159 15.08 -8.26 -4.97
C GLN A 159 15.15 -8.95 -6.35
N ALA A 160 14.85 -10.25 -6.44
CA ALA A 160 14.65 -10.93 -7.72
C ALA A 160 13.30 -10.57 -8.36
N ARG A 161 12.28 -10.29 -7.53
CA ARG A 161 10.92 -9.90 -7.96
C ARG A 161 10.74 -8.39 -8.01
N PHE A 162 11.44 -7.66 -7.16
CA PHE A 162 11.26 -6.22 -6.95
C PHE A 162 12.53 -5.43 -7.24
N GLU A 163 12.32 -4.25 -7.82
CA GLU A 163 13.31 -3.19 -7.90
C GLU A 163 12.98 -2.16 -6.81
N ILE A 164 14.01 -1.74 -6.07
CA ILE A 164 13.88 -0.83 -4.94
C ILE A 164 14.76 0.37 -5.24
N GLY A 165 14.17 1.56 -5.22
CA GLY A 165 14.86 2.82 -5.40
C GLY A 165 14.74 3.71 -4.19
N ALA A 166 15.82 4.38 -3.82
CA ALA A 166 15.83 5.36 -2.74
C ALA A 166 15.50 6.74 -3.30
N GLY A 167 14.58 7.47 -2.65
CA GLY A 167 14.40 8.88 -2.96
C GLY A 167 15.41 9.76 -2.25
N ASP A 168 15.44 11.05 -2.60
CA ASP A 168 16.25 12.06 -1.88
C ASP A 168 15.80 12.26 -0.42
N GLY A 169 14.57 11.86 -0.09
CA GLY A 169 13.99 11.89 1.25
C GLY A 169 14.09 10.56 2.01
N PRO A 170 13.48 10.47 3.21
CA PRO A 170 13.47 9.26 4.02
C PRO A 170 12.45 8.23 3.49
N TYR A 171 12.48 7.88 2.21
CA TYR A 171 11.55 6.90 1.61
C TYR A 171 12.18 6.05 0.51
N PHE A 172 11.51 4.95 0.23
CA PHE A 172 11.81 4.06 -0.90
C PHE A 172 10.60 3.92 -1.81
N ILE A 173 10.87 3.71 -3.09
CA ILE A 173 9.91 3.23 -4.08
C ILE A 173 10.23 1.77 -4.37
N VAL A 174 9.20 0.92 -4.33
CA VAL A 174 9.31 -0.51 -4.65
C VAL A 174 8.38 -0.83 -5.81
N ARG A 175 8.91 -1.41 -6.88
CA ARG A 175 8.12 -1.83 -8.06
C ARG A 175 8.52 -3.22 -8.52
N ALA A 176 7.62 -3.92 -9.20
CA ALA A 176 7.92 -5.25 -9.73
C ALA A 176 8.93 -5.16 -10.90
N ARG A 177 9.92 -6.06 -10.93
CA ARG A 177 10.87 -6.17 -12.05
C ARG A 177 10.17 -6.69 -13.30
N GLY A 178 10.57 -6.17 -14.46
CA GLY A 178 10.08 -6.64 -15.77
C GLY A 178 8.62 -6.31 -16.08
N ARG A 179 7.91 -5.61 -15.17
CA ARG A 179 6.55 -5.11 -15.40
C ARG A 179 6.61 -3.63 -15.76
N ILE A 180 7.07 -3.35 -16.98
CA ILE A 180 6.77 -2.07 -17.63
C ILE A 180 5.44 -2.31 -18.34
N ALA A 181 4.37 -1.67 -17.88
CA ALA A 181 3.12 -1.70 -18.60
C ALA A 181 3.33 -1.13 -20.00
N ALA A 182 3.19 -2.01 -20.99
CA ALA A 182 3.01 -1.63 -22.38
C ALA A 182 1.65 -0.94 -22.56
#